data_AF-A0A6M1Z025-F1
#
_entry.id   AF-A0A6M1Z025-F1
#
_cell.length_a   1.000
_cell.length_b   1.000
_cell.length_c   1.000
_cell.angle_alpha   90.00
_cell.angle_beta   90.00
_cell.angle_gamma   90.00
#
_symmetry.space_group_name_H-M   'P 1'
#
loop_
_entity.id
_entity.type
_entity.pdbx_description
1 polymer ?
#
loop_
_entity_poly.entity_id
_entity_poly.type
_entity_poly.pdbx_seq_one_letter_code
_entity_poly.pdbx_strand_id
1 'polypeptide(L)'
;MEWLQNVLSLPGETSGLMVFLSLVKRAISLIGVLVILWGSLRAGYYFLWYCQKKLKNGEAVDLIRLEFGQAIVLGLEFIVAADVIETTKAPTYYSLGVLAGLIAIRTILSYALNHELNVLKGLGQKMAAFKKK
;
A
#
# COMPACT_ATOMS: atom_id res chain seq x y z
N MET A 1 1.26 49.82 13.11
CA MET A 1 1.44 48.36 13.23
C MET A 1 1.49 47.77 11.82
N GLU A 2 2.59 47.99 11.10
CA GLU A 2 2.78 47.46 9.72
C GLU A 2 4.02 46.56 9.63
N TRP A 3 4.98 46.74 10.54
CA TRP A 3 6.23 45.97 10.61
C TRP A 3 6.05 44.48 10.98
N LEU A 4 4.92 44.11 11.59
CA LEU A 4 4.56 42.72 11.94
C LEU A 4 3.88 41.96 10.79
N GLN A 5 3.33 42.64 9.77
CA GLN A 5 2.84 41.98 8.55
C GLN A 5 3.99 41.65 7.58
N ASN A 6 5.06 42.44 7.58
CA ASN A 6 6.20 42.24 6.68
C ASN A 6 7.17 41.15 7.18
N VAL A 7 7.30 40.98 8.50
CA VAL A 7 8.13 39.90 9.09
C VAL A 7 7.46 38.51 8.97
N LEU A 8 6.13 38.44 8.83
CA LEU A 8 5.40 37.18 8.56
C LEU A 8 5.30 36.85 7.06
N SER A 9 5.77 37.74 6.18
CA SER A 9 5.87 37.51 4.75
C SER A 9 7.29 37.04 4.44
N LEU A 10 7.51 35.72 4.47
CA LEU A 10 8.63 35.07 3.78
C LEU A 10 8.09 34.57 2.43
N PRO A 11 8.12 35.37 1.34
CA PRO A 11 7.38 35.09 0.12
C PRO A 11 8.24 34.46 -0.99
N GLY A 12 9.45 33.97 -0.69
CA GLY A 12 10.37 33.44 -1.70
C GLY A 12 10.81 31.99 -1.52
N GLU A 13 10.91 31.48 -0.30
CA GLU A 13 11.52 30.17 -0.01
C GLU A 13 10.50 29.02 0.05
N THR A 14 9.24 29.33 0.34
CA THR A 14 8.15 28.35 0.44
C THR A 14 7.74 27.78 -0.91
N SER A 15 7.93 28.52 -2.01
CA SER A 15 7.57 28.08 -3.37
C SER A 15 8.39 26.86 -3.81
N GLY A 16 9.70 26.88 -3.57
CA GLY A 16 10.60 25.77 -3.92
C GLY A 16 10.27 24.49 -3.15
N LEU A 17 10.04 24.62 -1.83
CA LEU A 17 9.69 23.48 -0.98
C LEU A 17 8.32 22.90 -1.32
N MET A 18 7.32 23.73 -1.58
CA MET A 18 5.98 23.26 -1.98
C MET A 18 6.02 22.50 -3.31
N VAL A 19 6.78 23.01 -4.29
CA VAL A 19 6.98 22.36 -5.59
C VAL A 19 7.73 21.03 -5.41
N PHE A 20 8.83 21.02 -4.64
CA PHE A 20 9.61 19.81 -4.37
C PHE A 20 8.77 18.73 -3.69
N LEU A 21 8.06 19.07 -2.61
CA LEU A 21 7.17 18.13 -1.91
C LEU A 21 6.06 17.61 -2.83
N SER A 22 5.51 18.47 -3.71
CA SER A 22 4.51 18.03 -4.69
C SER A 22 5.07 17.03 -5.71
N LEU A 23 6.33 17.22 -6.14
CA LEU A 23 7.00 16.35 -7.09
C LEU A 23 7.28 14.98 -6.47
N VAL A 24 7.82 14.96 -5.24
CA VAL A 24 8.08 13.74 -4.47
C VAL A 24 6.78 12.97 -4.22
N LYS A 25 5.72 13.66 -3.75
CA LYS A 25 4.39 13.08 -3.57
C LYS A 25 3.87 12.42 -4.84
N ARG A 26 4.00 13.10 -5.98
CA ARG A 26 3.52 12.61 -7.28
C ARG A 26 4.33 11.41 -7.77
N ALA A 27 5.65 11.42 -7.58
CA ALA A 27 6.52 10.29 -7.90
C ALA A 27 6.17 9.04 -7.08
N ILE A 28 6.04 9.20 -5.75
CA ILE A 28 5.70 8.09 -4.84
C ILE A 28 4.30 7.55 -5.16
N SER A 29 3.33 8.44 -5.41
CA SER A 29 1.96 8.04 -5.80
C SER A 29 1.96 7.26 -7.12
N LEU A 30 2.71 7.71 -8.13
CA LEU A 30 2.84 6.99 -9.40
C LEU A 30 3.46 5.60 -9.21
N ILE A 31 4.52 5.49 -8.40
CA ILE A 31 5.14 4.18 -8.09
C ILE A 31 4.13 3.25 -7.42
N GLY A 32 3.41 3.73 -6.41
CA GLY A 32 2.37 2.94 -5.74
C GLY A 32 1.31 2.45 -6.71
N VAL A 33 0.78 3.33 -7.56
CA VAL A 33 -0.22 2.98 -8.59
C VAL A 33 0.34 1.96 -9.58
N LEU A 34 1.59 2.12 -10.03
CA LEU A 34 2.24 1.17 -10.94
C LEU A 34 2.42 -0.22 -10.32
N VAL A 35 2.80 -0.29 -9.04
CA VAL A 35 2.94 -1.55 -8.30
C VAL A 35 1.59 -2.26 -8.18
N ILE A 36 0.52 -1.53 -7.82
CA ILE A 36 -0.84 -2.09 -7.75
C ILE A 36 -1.30 -2.59 -9.12
N LEU A 37 -1.13 -1.77 -10.16
CA LEU A 37 -1.50 -2.13 -11.53
C LEU A 37 -0.76 -3.39 -12.00
N TRP A 38 0.55 -3.46 -11.80
CA TRP A 38 1.35 -4.60 -12.20
C TRP A 38 0.95 -5.88 -11.46
N GLY A 39 0.76 -5.79 -10.14
CA GLY A 39 0.28 -6.91 -9.33
C GLY A 39 -1.10 -7.39 -9.76
N SER A 40 -2.02 -6.46 -10.03
CA SER A 40 -3.39 -6.75 -10.47
C SER A 40 -3.43 -7.40 -11.85
N LEU A 41 -2.66 -6.87 -12.81
CA LEU A 41 -2.56 -7.45 -14.15
C LEU A 41 -1.98 -8.86 -14.12
N ARG A 42 -0.93 -9.08 -13.33
CA ARG A 42 -0.31 -10.40 -13.19
C ARG A 42 -1.27 -11.41 -12.56
N ALA A 43 -1.93 -11.05 -11.46
CA ALA A 43 -2.91 -11.90 -10.80
C ALA A 43 -4.11 -12.21 -11.72
N GLY A 44 -4.62 -11.20 -12.42
CA GLY A 44 -5.71 -11.36 -13.39
C GLY A 44 -5.33 -12.27 -14.55
N TYR A 45 -4.11 -12.15 -15.08
CA TYR A 45 -3.59 -13.03 -16.13
C TYR A 45 -3.51 -14.48 -15.68
N TYR A 46 -2.92 -14.75 -14.50
CA TYR A 46 -2.86 -16.11 -13.96
C TYR A 46 -4.25 -16.66 -13.65
N PHE A 47 -5.15 -15.85 -13.11
CA PHE A 47 -6.53 -16.27 -12.84
C PHE A 47 -7.28 -16.64 -14.12
N LEU A 48 -7.20 -15.83 -15.18
CA LEU A 48 -7.82 -16.15 -16.48
C LEU A 48 -7.29 -17.46 -17.05
N TRP A 49 -5.97 -17.63 -17.04
CA TRP A 49 -5.33 -18.84 -17.55
C TRP A 49 -5.74 -20.09 -16.76
N TYR A 50 -5.83 -19.99 -15.43
CA TYR A 50 -6.26 -21.08 -14.57
C TYR A 50 -7.74 -21.42 -14.75
N CYS A 51 -8.58 -20.41 -14.91
CA CYS A 51 -10.01 -20.56 -15.15
C CYS A 51 -10.28 -21.25 -16.49
N GLN A 52 -9.50 -20.95 -17.53
CA GLN A 52 -9.59 -21.63 -18.83
C GLN A 52 -9.20 -23.11 -18.76
N LYS A 53 -8.26 -23.50 -17.88
CA LYS A 53 -7.83 -24.90 -17.75
C LYS A 53 -8.75 -25.78 -16.88
N LYS A 54 -9.83 -25.25 -16.27
CA LYS A 54 -10.77 -25.99 -15.39
C LYS A 54 -10.07 -26.85 -14.31
N LEU A 55 -8.90 -26.42 -13.84
CA LEU A 55 -8.17 -27.15 -12.80
C LEU A 55 -8.81 -26.86 -11.43
N LYS A 56 -9.46 -27.88 -10.84
CA LYS A 56 -10.13 -27.84 -9.52
C LYS A 56 -9.16 -27.80 -8.32
N ASN A 57 -7.96 -27.22 -8.48
CA ASN A 57 -7.00 -27.15 -7.38
C ASN A 57 -7.14 -25.81 -6.65
N GLY A 58 -7.79 -25.83 -5.48
CA GLY A 58 -7.96 -24.65 -4.61
C GLY A 58 -6.63 -24.01 -4.19
N GLU A 59 -5.58 -24.81 -4.02
CA GLU A 59 -4.25 -24.34 -3.61
C GLU A 59 -3.63 -23.31 -4.57
N ALA A 60 -3.88 -23.44 -5.88
CA ALA A 60 -3.34 -22.49 -6.86
C ALA A 60 -4.07 -21.15 -6.86
N VAL A 61 -5.38 -21.17 -6.55
CA VAL A 61 -6.17 -19.94 -6.41
C VAL A 61 -5.75 -19.19 -5.14
N ASP A 62 -5.46 -19.91 -4.06
CA ASP A 62 -4.96 -19.32 -2.83
C ASP A 62 -3.59 -18.66 -3.03
N LEU A 63 -2.66 -19.30 -3.77
CA LEU A 63 -1.39 -18.66 -4.12
C LEU A 63 -1.55 -17.39 -4.96
N ILE A 64 -2.46 -17.39 -5.94
CA ILE A 64 -2.72 -16.20 -6.77
C ILE A 64 -3.28 -15.05 -5.90
N ARG A 65 -4.22 -15.35 -5.01
CA ARG A 65 -4.78 -14.36 -4.05
C ARG A 65 -3.69 -13.81 -3.12
N LEU A 66 -2.77 -14.66 -2.72
CA LEU A 66 -1.66 -14.31 -1.84
C LEU A 66 -0.69 -13.32 -2.48
N GLU A 67 -0.21 -13.64 -3.69
CA GLU A 67 0.69 -12.76 -4.45
C GLU A 67 0.02 -11.43 -4.80
N PHE A 68 -1.26 -11.48 -5.16
CA PHE A 68 -2.08 -10.30 -5.41
C PHE A 68 -2.22 -9.42 -4.16
N GLY A 69 -2.56 -10.03 -3.02
CA GLY A 69 -2.70 -9.34 -1.74
C GLY A 69 -1.40 -8.64 -1.32
N GLN A 70 -0.26 -9.32 -1.50
CA GLN A 70 1.06 -8.72 -1.22
C GLN A 70 1.36 -7.52 -2.11
N ALA A 71 1.05 -7.60 -3.42
CA ALA A 71 1.26 -6.49 -4.34
C ALA A 71 0.35 -5.28 -4.02
N ILE A 72 -0.91 -5.54 -3.63
CA ILE A 72 -1.82 -4.47 -3.17
C ILE A 72 -1.29 -3.82 -1.90
N VAL A 73 -0.91 -4.61 -0.89
CA VAL A 73 -0.40 -4.07 0.38
C VAL A 73 0.81 -3.19 0.11
N LEU A 74 1.80 -3.68 -0.66
CA LEU A 74 3.00 -2.92 -1.02
C LEU A 74 2.68 -1.61 -1.73
N GLY A 75 1.81 -1.65 -2.74
CA GLY A 75 1.40 -0.45 -3.47
C GLY A 75 0.66 0.56 -2.60
N LEU A 76 -0.15 0.09 -1.66
CA LEU A 76 -0.83 0.93 -0.69
C LEU A 76 0.15 1.58 0.29
N GLU A 77 1.26 0.92 0.66
CA GLU A 77 2.31 1.53 1.50
C GLU A 77 2.91 2.78 0.85
N PHE A 78 3.14 2.75 -0.46
CA PHE A 78 3.61 3.90 -1.23
C PHE A 78 2.57 5.01 -1.29
N ILE A 79 1.31 4.68 -1.60
CA ILE A 79 0.22 5.68 -1.66
C ILE A 79 0.04 6.37 -0.30
N VAL A 80 0.07 5.59 0.78
CA VAL A 80 0.03 6.11 2.15
C VAL A 80 1.19 7.07 2.41
N ALA A 81 2.41 6.72 2.02
CA ALA A 81 3.57 7.61 2.18
C ALA A 81 3.37 8.94 1.43
N ALA A 82 2.76 8.89 0.23
CA ALA A 82 2.40 10.09 -0.53
C ALA A 82 1.37 10.97 0.21
N ASP A 83 0.37 10.36 0.87
CA ASP A 83 -0.64 11.07 1.66
C ASP A 83 -0.06 11.69 2.93
N VAL A 84 0.91 11.03 3.60
CA VAL A 84 1.62 11.61 4.75
C VAL A 84 2.38 12.88 4.35
N ILE A 85 3.02 12.88 3.17
CA ILE A 85 3.71 14.06 2.64
C ILE A 85 2.72 15.22 2.40
N GLU A 86 1.51 14.92 1.95
CA GLU A 86 0.47 15.92 1.73
C GLU A 86 -0.04 16.54 3.04
N THR A 87 -0.26 15.73 4.07
CA THR A 87 -0.70 16.20 5.39
C THR A 87 0.35 17.04 6.13
N THR A 88 1.64 16.86 5.79
CA THR A 88 2.75 17.65 6.37
C THR A 88 2.72 19.13 5.96
N LYS A 89 2.08 19.49 4.84
CA LYS A 89 2.04 20.88 4.33
C LYS A 89 1.23 21.84 5.22
N ALA A 90 0.23 21.33 5.94
CA ALA A 90 -0.63 22.10 6.82
C ALA A 90 -1.27 21.17 7.87
N PRO A 91 -0.56 20.85 8.97
CA PRO A 91 -1.08 19.92 9.96
C PRO A 91 -2.27 20.56 10.70
N THR A 92 -3.47 20.02 10.49
CA THR A 92 -4.65 20.32 11.30
C THR A 92 -5.01 19.11 12.16
N TYR A 93 -5.72 19.30 13.27
CA TYR A 93 -6.23 18.20 14.10
C TYR A 93 -7.08 17.20 13.31
N TYR A 94 -7.78 17.67 12.27
CA TYR A 94 -8.52 16.83 11.33
C TYR A 94 -7.58 15.95 10.49
N SER A 95 -6.53 16.53 9.91
CA SER A 95 -5.51 15.80 9.13
C SER A 95 -4.80 14.73 9.96
N LEU A 96 -4.53 15.01 11.24
CA LEU A 96 -3.96 14.03 12.17
C LEU A 96 -4.93 12.86 12.46
N GLY A 97 -6.23 13.14 12.60
CA GLY A 97 -7.26 12.11 12.77
C GLY A 97 -7.37 11.18 11.55
N VAL A 98 -7.33 11.73 10.33
CA VAL A 98 -7.31 10.94 9.09
C VAL A 98 -6.06 10.08 9.01
N LEU A 99 -4.88 10.63 9.36
CA LEU A 99 -3.63 9.89 9.37
C LEU A 99 -3.66 8.72 10.37
N ALA A 100 -4.15 8.95 11.59
CA ALA A 100 -4.31 7.90 12.60
C ALA A 100 -5.27 6.80 12.14
N GLY A 101 -6.41 7.17 11.54
CA GLY A 101 -7.37 6.21 10.97
C GLY A 101 -6.77 5.37 9.85
N LEU A 102 -6.01 5.99 8.96
CA LEU A 102 -5.31 5.31 7.87
C LEU A 102 -4.26 4.31 8.39
N ILE A 103 -3.48 4.69 9.42
CA ILE A 103 -2.50 3.78 10.04
C ILE A 103 -3.21 2.60 10.72
N ALA A 104 -4.33 2.84 11.39
CA ALA A 104 -5.13 1.77 12.00
C ALA A 104 -5.65 0.77 10.95
N ILE A 105 -6.26 1.25 9.87
CA ILE A 105 -6.74 0.41 8.76
C ILE A 105 -5.59 -0.39 8.15
N ARG A 106 -4.45 0.25 7.89
CA ARG A 106 -3.26 -0.41 7.33
C ARG A 106 -2.75 -1.50 8.25
N THR A 107 -2.72 -1.27 9.56
CA THR A 107 -2.29 -2.26 10.54
C THR A 107 -3.22 -3.48 10.54
N ILE A 108 -4.54 -3.27 10.53
CA ILE A 108 -5.53 -4.35 10.49
C ILE A 108 -5.38 -5.18 9.20
N LEU A 109 -5.30 -4.51 8.03
CA LEU A 109 -5.19 -5.18 6.75
C LEU A 109 -3.87 -5.98 6.64
N SER A 110 -2.76 -5.35 7.01
CA SER A 110 -1.44 -6.01 6.99
C SER A 110 -1.39 -7.19 7.96
N TYR A 111 -2.02 -7.06 9.13
CA TYR A 111 -2.12 -8.15 10.10
C TYR A 111 -2.96 -9.31 9.57
N ALA A 112 -4.14 -9.02 8.99
CA ALA A 112 -5.03 -10.03 8.42
C ALA A 112 -4.35 -10.84 7.30
N LEU A 113 -3.69 -10.15 6.36
CA LEU A 113 -2.99 -10.82 5.27
C LEU A 113 -1.81 -11.67 5.77
N ASN A 114 -1.03 -11.15 6.72
CA ASN A 114 0.09 -11.88 7.29
C ASN A 114 -0.37 -13.09 8.13
N HIS A 115 -1.55 -13.00 8.74
CA HIS A 115 -2.17 -14.13 9.41
C HIS A 115 -2.55 -15.24 8.42
N GLU A 116 -3.25 -14.93 7.34
CA GLU A 116 -3.63 -15.92 6.31
C GLU A 116 -2.39 -16.61 5.71
N LEU A 117 -1.34 -15.83 5.43
CA LEU A 117 -0.03 -16.32 5.00
C LEU A 117 0.55 -17.40 5.94
N ASN A 118 0.53 -17.12 7.24
CA ASN A 118 1.10 -18.03 8.23
C ASN A 118 0.26 -19.30 8.41
N VAL A 119 -1.07 -19.20 8.29
CA VAL A 119 -1.96 -20.38 8.32
C VAL A 119 -1.67 -21.28 7.13
N LEU A 120 -1.60 -20.71 5.92
CA LEU A 120 -1.31 -21.48 4.69
C LEU A 120 0.06 -22.17 4.74
N LYS A 121 1.11 -21.47 5.22
CA LYS A 121 2.45 -22.06 5.38
C LYS A 121 2.46 -23.22 6.39
N GLY A 122 1.75 -23.08 7.51
CA GLY A 122 1.66 -24.13 8.54
C GLY A 122 0.96 -25.39 8.06
N LEU A 123 -0.07 -25.24 7.22
CA LEU A 123 -0.79 -26.38 6.62
C LEU A 123 0.07 -27.16 5.62
N GLY A 124 0.85 -26.46 4.78
CA GLY A 124 1.78 -27.10 3.85
C GLY A 124 2.85 -27.94 4.57
N GLN A 125 3.36 -27.45 5.70
CA GLN A 125 4.36 -28.17 6.50
C GLN A 125 3.78 -29.43 7.16
N LYS A 126 2.52 -29.36 7.65
CA LYS A 126 1.79 -30.52 8.21
C LYS A 126 1.52 -31.59 7.15
N MET A 127 1.12 -31.21 5.93
CA MET A 127 0.89 -32.17 4.84
C MET A 127 2.19 -32.82 4.36
N ALA A 128 3.30 -32.07 4.29
CA ALA A 128 4.62 -32.60 3.96
C ALA A 128 5.14 -33.61 5.01
N ALA A 129 4.86 -33.37 6.29
CA ALA A 129 5.20 -34.30 7.36
C ALA A 129 4.36 -35.59 7.32
N PHE A 130 3.08 -35.50 6.92
CA PHE A 130 2.19 -36.67 6.81
C PHE A 130 2.56 -37.58 5.63
N LYS A 131 3.06 -37.02 4.52
CA LYS A 131 3.49 -37.81 3.34
C LYS A 131 4.77 -38.63 3.58
N LYS A 132 5.49 -38.39 4.68
CA LYS A 132 6.78 -39.05 5.00
C LYS A 132 6.63 -40.24 5.97
N LYS A 133 5.40 -40.59 6.37
CA LYS A 133 5.09 -41.71 7.26
C LYS A 133 4.23 -42.72 6.52
#